data_AF-A0AB74J6M1-F1
#
_entry.id   AF-A0AB74J6M1-F1
#
_cell.length_a   1.000
_cell.length_b   1.000
_cell.length_c   1.000
_cell.angle_alpha   90.00
_cell.angle_beta   90.00
_cell.angle_gamma   90.00
#
_symmetry.space_group_name_H-M   'P 1'
#
loop_
_entity.id
_entity.type
_entity.pdbx_description
1 polymer ?
#
loop_
_entity_poly.entity_id
_entity_poly.type
_entity_poly.pdbx_seq_one_letter_code
_entity_poly.pdbx_strand_id
1 'polypeptide(L)'
;MIFASTKTTLTCINHVSNEMNCLRQANRRLIQINKALALLPPIEQSLLAIPALSHTHLTPRTCIAHASSSSTRWKTRQTKDHFAREAKVAGLKSRAAFKLLELDSKHHIFRKGGTVVDLGYAPGSWSQVAVSRTSPGGRVLGIDIIPAQPPRGASSIQGNFLSPEVQAEVRRYVRDPALGRARARVTMSKKGETEAEEEDGATEEEVESEGRGVLRMAQETKTKENEQPDQQEQQPDEEAEKEEAQLSVRKKDLRDGRVVDVVLSDMSAPWEQTTGHWIRSVSNPYFRMMNTSGTAFRDHAGSMDLCNAALTFCYDTLRTGGHFMCKFYQGSEDKAFENRLKKLFDKVHKEKPESSRKESKEAYFVALRRKPDIPRELVFPDEYIEENEFPE
;
A
#
# COMPACT_ATOMS: atom_id res chain seq x y z
N MET A 1 -21.38 -0.66 32.64
CA MET A 1 -21.99 -0.16 31.38
C MET A 1 -21.92 -1.25 30.30
N ILE A 2 -22.83 -2.24 30.32
CA ILE A 2 -22.88 -3.32 29.32
C ILE A 2 -24.32 -3.43 28.78
N PHE A 3 -24.85 -2.35 28.20
CA PHE A 3 -26.19 -2.30 27.61
C PHE A 3 -26.30 -1.21 26.51
N ALA A 4 -25.40 -1.24 25.52
CA ALA A 4 -25.40 -0.28 24.40
C ALA A 4 -25.03 -0.86 23.02
N SER A 5 -24.72 -2.16 22.91
CA SER A 5 -24.19 -2.75 21.66
C SER A 5 -25.20 -3.61 20.87
N THR A 6 -26.35 -3.98 21.45
CA THR A 6 -27.31 -4.89 20.81
C THR A 6 -28.39 -4.21 19.97
N LYS A 7 -28.58 -2.88 20.05
CA LYS A 7 -29.63 -2.18 19.29
C LYS A 7 -29.27 -1.93 17.82
N THR A 8 -28.00 -1.71 17.48
CA THR A 8 -27.61 -1.34 16.11
C THR A 8 -27.63 -2.53 15.15
N THR A 9 -27.34 -3.74 15.64
CA THR A 9 -27.26 -4.96 14.81
C THR A 9 -28.64 -5.50 14.41
N LEU A 10 -29.69 -5.31 15.25
CA LEU A 10 -31.06 -5.73 14.90
C LEU A 10 -31.66 -4.90 13.76
N THR A 11 -31.35 -3.62 13.67
CA THR A 11 -31.93 -2.71 12.66
C THR A 11 -31.53 -3.12 11.23
N CYS A 12 -30.27 -3.51 11.03
CA CYS A 12 -29.77 -3.96 9.72
C CYS A 12 -30.38 -5.30 9.28
N ILE A 13 -30.57 -6.25 10.21
CA ILE A 13 -31.17 -7.57 9.90
C ILE A 13 -32.66 -7.42 9.53
N ASN A 14 -33.39 -6.53 10.20
CA ASN A 14 -34.79 -6.25 9.90
C ASN A 14 -34.98 -5.56 8.53
N HIS A 15 -34.04 -4.70 8.11
CA HIS A 15 -34.15 -4.01 6.82
C HIS A 15 -33.99 -4.97 5.63
N VAL A 16 -32.95 -5.82 5.64
CA VAL A 16 -32.72 -6.84 4.60
C VAL A 16 -33.86 -7.88 4.56
N SER A 17 -34.42 -8.24 5.72
CA SER A 17 -35.57 -9.16 5.79
C SER A 17 -36.85 -8.57 5.17
N ASN A 18 -37.08 -7.26 5.33
CA ASN A 18 -38.25 -6.58 4.73
C ASN A 18 -38.13 -6.45 3.20
N GLU A 19 -36.94 -6.15 2.66
CA GLU A 19 -36.75 -6.11 1.20
C GLU A 19 -36.96 -7.49 0.56
N MET A 20 -36.43 -8.56 1.16
CA MET A 20 -36.64 -9.93 0.68
C MET A 20 -38.11 -10.37 0.76
N ASN A 21 -38.86 -9.93 1.78
CA ASN A 21 -40.30 -10.21 1.87
C ASN A 21 -41.10 -9.41 0.84
N CYS A 22 -40.76 -8.15 0.58
CA CYS A 22 -41.40 -7.34 -0.46
C CYS A 22 -41.22 -7.95 -1.86
N LEU A 23 -39.99 -8.37 -2.21
CA LEU A 23 -39.68 -9.09 -3.44
C LEU A 23 -40.46 -10.42 -3.56
N ARG A 24 -40.56 -11.20 -2.48
CA ARG A 24 -41.36 -12.44 -2.46
C ARG A 24 -42.86 -12.16 -2.62
N GLN A 25 -43.38 -11.08 -2.06
CA GLN A 25 -44.79 -10.71 -2.15
C GLN A 25 -45.16 -10.15 -3.53
N ALA A 26 -44.27 -9.36 -4.15
CA ALA A 26 -44.40 -8.93 -5.55
C ALA A 26 -44.42 -10.12 -6.51
N ASN A 27 -43.51 -11.07 -6.36
CA ASN A 27 -43.44 -12.25 -7.22
C ASN A 27 -44.67 -13.17 -7.05
N ARG A 28 -45.19 -13.31 -5.82
CA ARG A 28 -46.48 -14.01 -5.57
C ARG A 28 -47.67 -13.30 -6.23
N ARG A 29 -47.73 -11.97 -6.21
CA ARG A 29 -48.77 -11.20 -6.93
C ARG A 29 -48.69 -11.41 -8.44
N LEU A 30 -47.48 -11.40 -9.01
CA LEU A 30 -47.27 -11.62 -10.45
C LEU A 30 -47.69 -13.03 -10.89
N ILE A 31 -47.40 -14.05 -10.08
CA ILE A 31 -47.86 -15.43 -10.31
C ILE A 31 -49.39 -15.56 -10.14
N GLN A 32 -50.01 -14.83 -9.20
CA GLN A 32 -51.47 -14.82 -9.06
C GLN A 32 -52.17 -14.14 -10.24
N ILE A 33 -51.64 -13.01 -10.74
CA ILE A 33 -52.16 -12.32 -11.93
C ILE A 33 -52.09 -13.24 -13.16
N ASN A 34 -50.95 -13.90 -13.38
CA ASN A 34 -50.78 -14.81 -14.51
C ASN A 34 -51.66 -16.08 -14.40
N LYS A 35 -51.96 -16.55 -13.17
CA LYS A 35 -52.94 -17.64 -12.96
C LYS A 35 -54.39 -17.19 -13.17
N ALA A 36 -54.73 -15.94 -12.82
CA ALA A 36 -56.07 -15.39 -13.06
C ALA A 36 -56.34 -15.17 -14.56
N LEU A 37 -55.34 -14.69 -15.32
CA LEU A 37 -55.44 -14.53 -16.77
C LEU A 37 -55.70 -15.85 -17.51
N ALA A 38 -55.19 -16.96 -16.98
CA ALA A 38 -55.33 -18.30 -17.56
C ALA A 38 -56.69 -18.98 -17.30
N LEU A 39 -57.60 -18.34 -16.55
CA LEU A 39 -58.94 -18.87 -16.23
C LEU A 39 -60.08 -18.08 -16.91
N LEU A 40 -59.76 -17.10 -17.75
CA LEU A 40 -60.75 -16.35 -18.52
C LEU A 40 -61.17 -17.12 -19.79
N PRO A 41 -62.47 -17.15 -20.14
CA PRO A 41 -62.95 -17.83 -21.34
C PRO A 41 -62.44 -17.14 -22.62
N PRO A 42 -62.34 -17.85 -23.77
CA PRO A 42 -61.55 -17.41 -24.93
C PRO A 42 -62.05 -16.17 -25.70
N ILE A 43 -63.13 -15.52 -25.25
CA ILE A 43 -63.88 -14.53 -26.04
C ILE A 43 -63.52 -13.07 -25.68
N GLU A 44 -62.91 -12.81 -24.50
CA GLU A 44 -62.45 -11.45 -24.14
C GLU A 44 -60.98 -11.16 -24.47
N GLN A 45 -60.26 -12.07 -25.13
CA GLN A 45 -58.85 -11.83 -25.51
C GLN A 45 -58.68 -10.98 -26.78
N SER A 46 -59.76 -10.70 -27.55
CA SER A 46 -59.65 -10.05 -28.87
C SER A 46 -59.88 -8.54 -28.91
N LEU A 47 -60.20 -7.87 -27.80
CA LEU A 47 -60.59 -6.44 -27.78
C LEU A 47 -59.49 -5.45 -27.35
N LEU A 48 -58.25 -5.91 -27.18
CA LEU A 48 -57.06 -5.04 -26.97
C LEU A 48 -56.02 -5.16 -28.09
N ALA A 49 -56.42 -5.68 -29.25
CA ALA A 49 -55.57 -5.78 -30.44
C ALA A 49 -55.41 -4.41 -31.14
N ILE A 50 -54.31 -3.71 -30.85
CA ILE A 50 -53.86 -2.52 -31.58
C ILE A 50 -53.50 -2.92 -33.02
N PRO A 51 -53.89 -2.18 -34.07
CA PRO A 51 -53.71 -2.61 -35.45
C PRO A 51 -52.24 -2.75 -35.84
N ALA A 52 -51.93 -3.85 -36.54
CA ALA A 52 -50.60 -4.12 -37.06
C ALA A 52 -50.23 -3.13 -38.17
N LEU A 53 -49.38 -2.16 -37.85
CA LEU A 53 -48.63 -1.41 -38.86
C LEU A 53 -47.71 -2.37 -39.62
N SER A 54 -47.61 -2.15 -40.93
CA SER A 54 -46.92 -3.02 -41.88
C SER A 54 -45.50 -3.42 -41.43
N HIS A 55 -45.25 -4.73 -41.34
CA HIS A 55 -43.92 -5.27 -41.09
C HIS A 55 -42.95 -4.92 -42.21
N THR A 56 -42.19 -3.84 -42.04
CA THR A 56 -40.80 -3.87 -42.49
C THR A 56 -40.08 -4.90 -41.61
N HIS A 57 -39.24 -5.73 -42.24
CA HIS A 57 -38.68 -6.92 -41.60
C HIS A 57 -37.50 -6.56 -40.67
N LEU A 58 -37.79 -5.82 -39.60
CA LEU A 58 -36.86 -5.54 -38.51
C LEU A 58 -36.63 -6.83 -37.72
N THR A 59 -35.68 -7.64 -38.21
CA THR A 59 -35.05 -8.69 -37.43
C THR A 59 -34.69 -8.14 -36.05
N PRO A 60 -34.96 -8.86 -34.94
CA PRO A 60 -34.48 -8.44 -33.64
C PRO A 60 -32.95 -8.41 -33.70
N ARG A 61 -32.38 -7.20 -33.81
CA ARG A 61 -30.95 -7.00 -33.65
C ARG A 61 -30.64 -7.33 -32.20
N THR A 62 -30.28 -8.59 -31.94
CA THR A 62 -29.46 -8.94 -30.81
C THR A 62 -28.30 -7.97 -30.81
N CYS A 63 -28.31 -7.05 -29.84
CA CYS A 63 -27.19 -6.17 -29.58
C CYS A 63 -26.06 -7.03 -29.01
N ILE A 64 -25.36 -7.73 -29.92
CA ILE A 64 -24.10 -8.40 -29.63
C ILE A 64 -23.21 -7.30 -29.04
N ALA A 65 -22.96 -7.40 -27.74
CA ALA A 65 -22.14 -6.43 -27.02
C ALA A 65 -20.69 -6.63 -27.44
N HIS A 66 -20.34 -6.08 -28.60
CA HIS A 66 -18.98 -6.06 -29.10
C HIS A 66 -18.10 -5.37 -28.07
N ALA A 67 -17.15 -6.10 -27.50
CA ALA A 67 -16.15 -5.52 -26.61
C ALA A 67 -15.45 -4.40 -27.37
N SER A 68 -15.41 -3.20 -26.78
CA SER A 68 -14.87 -2.01 -27.45
C SER A 68 -13.46 -2.28 -27.98
N SER A 69 -13.09 -1.63 -29.09
CA SER A 69 -11.76 -1.78 -29.69
C SER A 69 -10.63 -1.56 -28.68
N SER A 70 -10.84 -0.67 -27.69
CA SER A 70 -9.94 -0.48 -26.54
C SER A 70 -9.91 -1.67 -25.59
N SER A 71 -11.06 -2.23 -25.19
CA SER A 71 -11.14 -3.43 -24.33
C SER A 71 -10.48 -4.66 -24.97
N THR A 72 -10.72 -4.87 -26.26
CA THR A 72 -10.12 -5.97 -27.04
C THR A 72 -8.61 -5.77 -27.22
N ARG A 73 -8.14 -4.55 -27.53
CA ARG A 73 -6.70 -4.24 -27.56
C ARG A 73 -6.06 -4.39 -26.19
N TRP A 74 -6.73 -4.03 -25.09
CA TRP A 74 -6.22 -4.23 -23.73
C TRP A 74 -6.02 -5.72 -23.39
N LYS A 75 -7.03 -6.57 -23.62
CA LYS A 75 -6.91 -8.03 -23.41
C LYS A 75 -5.77 -8.62 -24.25
N THR A 76 -5.69 -8.23 -25.52
CA THR A 76 -4.65 -8.69 -26.45
C THR A 76 -3.25 -8.22 -26.04
N ARG A 77 -3.08 -6.98 -25.55
CA ARG A 77 -1.82 -6.49 -24.99
C ARG A 77 -1.40 -7.34 -23.79
N GLN A 78 -2.26 -7.49 -22.78
CA GLN A 78 -1.96 -8.24 -21.55
C GLN A 78 -1.62 -9.72 -21.83
N THR A 79 -2.22 -10.33 -22.85
CA THR A 79 -1.94 -11.71 -23.24
C THR A 79 -0.57 -11.87 -23.93
N LYS A 80 -0.08 -10.81 -24.60
CA LYS A 80 1.25 -10.77 -25.25
C LYS A 80 2.33 -10.14 -24.36
N ASP A 81 2.01 -9.78 -23.13
CA ASP A 81 2.87 -9.04 -22.21
C ASP A 81 3.79 -9.99 -21.44
N HIS A 82 5.09 -9.99 -21.79
CA HIS A 82 6.12 -10.85 -21.20
C HIS A 82 6.07 -10.85 -19.67
N PHE A 83 6.19 -9.67 -19.07
CA PHE A 83 6.19 -9.48 -17.62
C PHE A 83 4.84 -9.85 -16.96
N ALA A 84 3.72 -9.79 -17.70
CA ALA A 84 2.43 -10.27 -17.17
C ALA A 84 2.32 -11.80 -17.18
N ARG A 85 2.99 -12.48 -18.11
CA ARG A 85 3.13 -13.95 -18.10
C ARG A 85 4.10 -14.39 -17.01
N GLU A 86 5.27 -13.77 -16.91
CA GLU A 86 6.25 -14.07 -15.87
C GLU A 86 5.71 -13.81 -14.46
N ALA A 87 4.93 -12.73 -14.25
CA ALA A 87 4.33 -12.46 -12.95
C ALA A 87 3.43 -13.63 -12.49
N LYS A 88 2.66 -14.23 -13.41
CA LYS A 88 1.84 -15.40 -13.10
C LYS A 88 2.69 -16.63 -12.76
N VAL A 89 3.76 -16.88 -13.52
CA VAL A 89 4.69 -18.00 -13.26
C VAL A 89 5.40 -17.84 -11.92
N ALA A 90 5.81 -16.61 -11.57
CA ALA A 90 6.48 -16.27 -10.31
C ALA A 90 5.51 -16.10 -9.11
N GLY A 91 4.20 -16.32 -9.28
CA GLY A 91 3.21 -16.13 -8.21
C GLY A 91 3.05 -14.68 -7.72
N LEU A 92 3.43 -13.70 -8.54
CA LEU A 92 3.35 -12.27 -8.25
C LEU A 92 1.95 -11.72 -8.58
N LYS A 93 1.41 -10.87 -7.71
CA LYS A 93 0.06 -10.27 -7.88
C LYS A 93 -0.12 -9.47 -9.18
N SER A 94 0.95 -8.90 -9.75
CA SER A 94 0.92 -8.16 -11.02
C SER A 94 2.32 -7.99 -11.63
N ARG A 95 2.40 -7.58 -12.91
CA ARG A 95 3.68 -7.23 -13.56
C ARG A 95 4.40 -6.03 -12.95
N ALA A 96 3.72 -5.21 -12.14
CA ALA A 96 4.35 -4.03 -11.51
C ALA A 96 5.40 -4.43 -10.47
N ALA A 97 5.35 -5.66 -9.95
CA ALA A 97 6.40 -6.21 -9.06
C ALA A 97 7.80 -6.16 -9.69
N PHE A 98 7.92 -6.42 -11.00
CA PHE A 98 9.22 -6.36 -11.69
C PHE A 98 9.85 -4.97 -11.67
N LYS A 99 9.03 -3.90 -11.75
CA LYS A 99 9.52 -2.52 -11.65
C LYS A 99 10.20 -2.25 -10.32
N LEU A 100 9.59 -2.70 -9.22
CA LEU A 100 10.16 -2.53 -7.88
C LEU A 100 11.36 -3.43 -7.65
N LEU A 101 11.35 -4.67 -8.16
CA LEU A 101 12.50 -5.58 -8.10
C LEU A 101 13.71 -5.01 -8.86
N GLU A 102 13.49 -4.42 -10.04
CA GLU A 102 14.51 -3.79 -10.87
C GLU A 102 15.11 -2.55 -10.18
N LEU A 103 14.25 -1.66 -9.65
CA LEU A 103 14.67 -0.45 -8.93
C LEU A 103 15.40 -0.77 -7.61
N ASP A 104 14.93 -1.74 -6.83
CA ASP A 104 15.61 -2.19 -5.60
C ASP A 104 16.95 -2.87 -5.90
N SER A 105 17.07 -3.58 -7.02
CA SER A 105 18.34 -4.18 -7.44
C SER A 105 19.38 -3.13 -7.84
N LYS A 106 18.94 -1.97 -8.34
CA LYS A 106 19.80 -0.83 -8.71
C LYS A 106 20.13 0.10 -7.54
N HIS A 107 19.19 0.31 -6.63
CA HIS A 107 19.26 1.38 -5.61
C HIS A 107 19.30 0.89 -4.16
N HIS A 108 19.12 -0.41 -3.91
CA HIS A 108 19.11 -1.05 -2.58
C HIS A 108 18.19 -0.32 -1.59
N ILE A 109 16.90 -0.28 -1.94
CA ILE A 109 15.87 0.50 -1.27
C ILE A 109 15.46 -0.15 0.06
N PHE A 110 15.44 -1.49 0.11
CA PHE A 110 15.01 -2.24 1.29
C PHE A 110 16.14 -2.73 2.17
N ARG A 111 15.81 -2.93 3.46
CA ARG A 111 16.67 -3.61 4.44
C ARG A 111 15.84 -4.56 5.31
N LYS A 112 16.49 -5.62 5.81
CA LYS A 112 15.88 -6.59 6.72
C LYS A 112 15.34 -5.91 7.98
N GLY A 113 14.21 -6.36 8.50
CA GLY A 113 13.54 -5.78 9.68
C GLY A 113 12.88 -4.41 9.46
N GLY A 114 12.93 -3.83 8.26
CA GLY A 114 12.43 -2.48 8.00
C GLY A 114 10.91 -2.33 8.00
N THR A 115 10.43 -1.12 8.31
CA THR A 115 9.03 -0.69 8.19
C THR A 115 8.78 -0.04 6.82
N VAL A 116 7.90 -0.61 6.01
CA VAL A 116 7.54 -0.10 4.68
C VAL A 116 6.08 0.35 4.64
N VAL A 117 5.83 1.50 4.03
CA VAL A 117 4.48 1.97 3.69
C VAL A 117 4.34 1.98 2.17
N ASP A 118 3.26 1.38 1.65
CA ASP A 118 2.98 1.21 0.21
C ASP A 118 1.69 1.95 -0.15
N LEU A 119 1.81 3.10 -0.83
CA LEU A 119 0.71 4.01 -1.17
C LEU A 119 0.16 3.71 -2.57
N GLY A 120 -1.15 3.47 -2.68
CA GLY A 120 -1.77 2.95 -3.90
C GLY A 120 -1.41 1.48 -4.11
N TYR A 121 -1.49 0.69 -3.03
CA TYR A 121 -0.90 -0.63 -2.97
C TYR A 121 -1.61 -1.69 -3.83
N ALA A 122 -2.87 -1.51 -4.20
CA ALA A 122 -3.67 -2.54 -4.88
C ALA A 122 -3.13 -2.83 -6.30
N PRO A 123 -2.93 -4.11 -6.68
CA PRO A 123 -3.46 -5.35 -6.09
C PRO A 123 -2.52 -6.05 -5.08
N GLY A 124 -1.48 -5.37 -4.59
CA GLY A 124 -0.55 -5.88 -3.57
C GLY A 124 0.79 -6.39 -4.10
N SER A 125 1.13 -6.12 -5.36
CA SER A 125 2.38 -6.59 -5.99
C SER A 125 3.65 -5.98 -5.38
N TRP A 126 3.62 -4.71 -5.00
CA TRP A 126 4.76 -4.03 -4.39
C TRP A 126 4.92 -4.45 -2.93
N SER A 127 3.84 -4.42 -2.16
CA SER A 127 3.76 -5.02 -0.82
C SER A 127 4.28 -6.46 -0.77
N GLN A 128 3.98 -7.31 -1.76
CA GLN A 128 4.51 -8.69 -1.84
C GLN A 128 6.04 -8.71 -1.96
N VAL A 129 6.63 -7.84 -2.79
CA VAL A 129 8.09 -7.69 -2.92
C VAL A 129 8.69 -7.11 -1.63
N ALA A 130 8.08 -6.07 -1.05
CA ALA A 130 8.54 -5.44 0.18
C ALA A 130 8.57 -6.42 1.37
N VAL A 131 7.56 -7.30 1.52
CA VAL A 131 7.57 -8.35 2.55
C VAL A 131 8.75 -9.29 2.36
N SER A 132 9.02 -9.72 1.11
CA SER A 132 10.17 -10.58 0.81
C SER A 132 11.51 -9.90 1.08
N ARG A 133 11.65 -8.61 0.73
CA ARG A 133 12.90 -7.85 0.85
C ARG A 133 13.20 -7.35 2.27
N THR A 134 12.19 -7.25 3.13
CA THR A 134 12.34 -6.86 4.55
C THR A 134 12.37 -8.04 5.53
N SER A 135 12.25 -9.28 5.05
CA SER A 135 12.33 -10.49 5.87
C SER A 135 13.76 -10.78 6.38
N PRO A 136 13.94 -11.34 7.60
CA PRO A 136 12.93 -11.57 8.64
C PRO A 136 12.60 -10.29 9.43
N GLY A 137 11.50 -10.34 10.18
CA GLY A 137 11.10 -9.28 11.12
C GLY A 137 10.57 -7.99 10.49
N GLY A 138 10.58 -7.86 9.16
CA GLY A 138 10.02 -6.72 8.42
C GLY A 138 8.54 -6.47 8.69
N ARG A 139 8.11 -5.25 8.35
CA ARG A 139 6.73 -4.77 8.53
C ARG A 139 6.30 -4.03 7.28
N VAL A 140 5.16 -4.42 6.69
CA VAL A 140 4.63 -3.77 5.48
C VAL A 140 3.16 -3.38 5.70
N LEU A 141 2.84 -2.12 5.39
CA LEU A 141 1.49 -1.58 5.41
C LEU A 141 1.13 -1.03 4.02
N GLY A 142 0.11 -1.59 3.38
CA GLY A 142 -0.47 -1.05 2.15
C GLY A 142 -1.67 -0.14 2.42
N ILE A 143 -1.81 0.93 1.63
CA ILE A 143 -2.97 1.84 1.65
C ILE A 143 -3.54 1.95 0.25
N ASP A 144 -4.84 1.74 0.09
CA ASP A 144 -5.54 1.95 -1.18
C ASP A 144 -7.04 2.27 -0.95
N ILE A 145 -7.66 2.97 -1.91
CA ILE A 145 -9.10 3.18 -1.97
C ILE A 145 -9.80 1.86 -2.38
N ILE A 146 -9.16 1.11 -3.27
CA ILE A 146 -9.65 -0.14 -3.83
C ILE A 146 -9.51 -1.26 -2.78
N PRO A 147 -10.60 -1.98 -2.43
CA PRO A 147 -10.52 -3.11 -1.52
C PRO A 147 -9.70 -4.24 -2.17
N ALA A 148 -8.56 -4.56 -1.55
CA ALA A 148 -7.69 -5.66 -1.94
C ALA A 148 -7.32 -6.50 -0.72
N GLN A 149 -7.15 -7.82 -0.92
CA GLN A 149 -6.64 -8.71 0.12
C GLN A 149 -5.11 -8.61 0.18
N PRO A 150 -4.51 -8.21 1.32
CA PRO A 150 -3.06 -8.05 1.42
C PRO A 150 -2.34 -9.39 1.24
N PRO A 151 -1.11 -9.38 0.68
CA PRO A 151 -0.27 -10.58 0.64
C PRO A 151 0.12 -11.02 2.06
N ARG A 152 0.38 -12.32 2.26
CA ARG A 152 0.78 -12.88 3.56
C ARG A 152 1.99 -12.12 4.12
N GLY A 153 1.87 -11.57 5.32
CA GLY A 153 2.91 -10.77 5.99
C GLY A 153 2.79 -9.26 5.80
N ALA A 154 1.93 -8.79 4.90
CA ALA A 154 1.54 -7.38 4.82
C ALA A 154 0.22 -7.13 5.58
N SER A 155 0.06 -5.90 6.05
CA SER A 155 -1.21 -5.36 6.56
C SER A 155 -1.76 -4.36 5.57
N SER A 156 -3.05 -4.02 5.64
CA SER A 156 -3.65 -3.01 4.76
C SER A 156 -4.70 -2.16 5.46
N ILE A 157 -4.72 -0.86 5.15
CA ILE A 157 -5.83 0.05 5.44
C ILE A 157 -6.52 0.37 4.12
N GLN A 158 -7.85 0.30 4.09
CA GLN A 158 -8.64 0.76 2.95
C GLN A 158 -9.10 2.19 3.20
N GLY A 159 -8.75 3.13 2.32
CA GLY A 159 -9.15 4.53 2.44
C GLY A 159 -8.49 5.43 1.41
N ASN A 160 -9.03 6.65 1.26
CA ASN A 160 -8.39 7.69 0.46
C ASN A 160 -7.18 8.24 1.22
N PHE A 161 -5.97 7.99 0.70
CA PHE A 161 -4.73 8.49 1.30
C PHE A 161 -4.66 10.03 1.37
N LEU A 162 -5.43 10.76 0.55
CA LEU A 162 -5.54 12.22 0.66
C LEU A 162 -6.41 12.68 1.84
N SER A 163 -7.14 11.78 2.52
CA SER A 163 -7.88 12.13 3.73
C SER A 163 -6.95 12.27 4.94
N PRO A 164 -7.02 13.39 5.69
CA PRO A 164 -6.28 13.56 6.95
C PRO A 164 -6.56 12.46 7.97
N GLU A 165 -7.77 11.90 7.99
CA GLU A 165 -8.17 10.81 8.89
C GLU A 165 -7.40 9.52 8.58
N VAL A 166 -7.29 9.17 7.30
CA VAL A 166 -6.53 8.00 6.83
C VAL A 166 -5.04 8.21 7.09
N GLN A 167 -4.51 9.40 6.85
CA GLN A 167 -3.11 9.71 7.18
C GLN A 167 -2.85 9.64 8.69
N ALA A 168 -3.79 10.09 9.53
CA ALA A 168 -3.70 9.97 10.99
C ALA A 168 -3.75 8.50 11.44
N GLU A 169 -4.62 7.67 10.83
CA GLU A 169 -4.65 6.23 11.09
C GLU A 169 -3.35 5.53 10.68
N VAL A 170 -2.80 5.84 9.51
CA VAL A 170 -1.52 5.30 9.04
C VAL A 170 -0.38 5.71 10.00
N ARG A 171 -0.32 6.99 10.40
CA ARG A 171 0.64 7.49 11.40
C ARG A 171 0.50 6.77 12.74
N ARG A 172 -0.72 6.59 13.24
CA ARG A 172 -1.01 5.81 14.47
C ARG A 172 -0.54 4.36 14.33
N TYR A 173 -0.83 3.71 13.20
CA TYR A 173 -0.43 2.34 12.93
C TYR A 173 1.09 2.21 13.00
N VAL A 174 1.84 2.94 12.16
CA VAL A 174 3.31 2.77 12.07
C VAL A 174 4.04 3.11 13.37
N ARG A 175 3.51 4.04 14.18
CA ARG A 175 4.07 4.41 15.49
C ARG A 175 3.95 3.33 16.55
N ASP A 176 2.93 2.46 16.49
CA ASP A 176 2.84 1.28 17.36
C ASP A 176 3.78 0.16 16.82
N PRO A 177 4.86 -0.23 17.53
CA PRO A 177 5.79 -1.24 17.06
C PRO A 177 5.25 -2.68 17.12
N ALA A 178 4.17 -2.93 17.88
CA ALA A 178 3.60 -4.27 18.08
C ALA A 178 2.69 -4.71 16.92
N LEU A 179 2.25 -3.77 16.08
CA LEU A 179 1.40 -4.04 14.92
C LEU A 179 2.23 -4.42 13.67
N GLY A 180 1.67 -5.29 12.83
CA GLY A 180 2.21 -5.60 11.50
C GLY A 180 3.55 -6.34 11.41
N ARG A 181 4.23 -6.61 12.52
CA ARG A 181 5.38 -7.53 12.59
C ARG A 181 4.90 -8.94 12.90
N ALA A 182 5.52 -9.95 12.29
CA ALA A 182 5.26 -11.33 12.67
C ALA A 182 5.71 -11.55 14.13
N ARG A 183 4.78 -11.93 15.01
CA ARG A 183 5.13 -12.28 16.40
C ARG A 183 6.08 -13.48 16.39
N ALA A 184 7.18 -13.38 17.14
CA ALA A 184 8.00 -14.54 17.44
C ALA A 184 7.10 -15.61 18.05
N ARG A 185 7.17 -16.85 17.55
CA ARG A 185 6.31 -17.93 18.02
C ARG A 185 6.86 -18.38 19.37
N VAL A 186 6.30 -17.85 20.46
CA VAL A 186 6.62 -18.30 21.82
C VAL A 186 6.40 -19.79 21.89
N THR A 187 7.49 -20.55 22.04
CA THR A 187 7.46 -21.99 22.23
C THR A 187 6.88 -22.24 23.62
N MET A 188 5.58 -22.51 23.68
CA MET A 188 4.91 -22.84 24.94
C MET A 188 5.38 -24.22 25.41
N SER A 189 6.40 -24.26 26.27
CA SER A 189 6.75 -25.46 27.03
C SER A 189 5.58 -25.80 27.96
N LYS A 190 4.83 -26.84 27.58
CA LYS A 190 3.68 -27.33 28.32
C LYS A 190 4.15 -27.99 29.62
N LYS A 191 3.67 -27.52 30.78
CA LYS A 191 3.99 -28.09 32.10
C LYS A 191 2.74 -28.73 32.74
N GLY A 192 2.90 -29.99 33.17
CA GLY A 192 1.93 -30.76 33.96
C GLY A 192 0.81 -31.46 33.17
N GLU A 193 0.32 -32.66 33.51
CA GLU A 193 0.67 -33.74 34.46
C GLU A 193 -0.06 -35.03 33.90
N THR A 194 0.21 -36.32 34.22
CA THR A 194 1.17 -37.04 35.11
C THR A 194 1.43 -38.49 34.58
N GLU A 195 2.43 -39.17 35.16
CA GLU A 195 2.58 -40.63 35.42
C GLU A 195 2.32 -41.71 34.32
N ALA A 196 3.42 -42.25 33.77
CA ALA A 196 3.86 -43.66 33.98
C ALA A 196 5.33 -43.84 33.50
N GLU A 197 6.03 -44.85 34.00
CA GLU A 197 7.50 -45.00 33.99
C GLU A 197 8.09 -45.63 32.70
N GLU A 198 9.31 -45.24 32.32
CA GLU A 198 10.51 -46.12 32.23
C GLU A 198 11.79 -45.31 31.90
N GLU A 199 12.96 -45.80 32.32
CA GLU A 199 14.28 -45.15 32.23
C GLU A 199 14.93 -45.26 30.83
N ASP A 200 15.80 -44.30 30.46
CA ASP A 200 17.28 -44.48 30.37
C ASP A 200 17.98 -43.22 29.78
N GLY A 201 19.25 -43.01 30.11
CA GLY A 201 20.18 -42.17 29.33
C GLY A 201 20.29 -40.68 29.69
N ALA A 202 21.11 -40.36 30.71
CA ALA A 202 21.54 -38.99 30.98
C ALA A 202 22.82 -38.61 30.20
N THR A 203 22.85 -37.41 29.62
CA THR A 203 24.09 -36.63 29.39
C THR A 203 23.83 -35.15 29.62
N GLU A 204 24.58 -34.55 30.54
CA GLU A 204 24.57 -33.12 30.83
C GLU A 204 25.35 -32.35 29.75
N GLU A 205 24.72 -31.37 29.10
CA GLU A 205 25.41 -30.18 28.55
C GLU A 205 24.35 -29.10 28.26
N GLU A 206 23.83 -28.51 29.33
CA GLU A 206 22.86 -27.42 29.30
C GLU A 206 23.59 -26.07 29.51
N VAL A 207 23.14 -25.03 28.79
CA VAL A 207 23.41 -23.59 29.06
C VAL A 207 24.80 -23.00 28.72
N GLU A 208 25.06 -22.74 27.43
CA GLU A 208 25.86 -21.55 27.01
C GLU A 208 25.37 -20.95 25.67
N SER A 209 24.59 -19.85 25.70
CA SER A 209 24.65 -18.82 24.62
C SER A 209 24.01 -17.45 24.90
N GLU A 210 23.35 -17.21 26.04
CA GLU A 210 22.83 -15.86 26.39
C GLU A 210 23.61 -15.25 27.56
N GLY A 211 24.73 -14.59 27.24
CA GLY A 211 25.63 -14.04 28.26
C GLY A 211 26.90 -13.35 27.75
N ARG A 212 26.93 -12.84 26.51
CA ARG A 212 28.06 -12.03 26.01
C ARG A 212 27.66 -10.57 25.85
N GLY A 213 28.14 -9.73 26.76
CA GLY A 213 28.01 -8.27 26.65
C GLY A 213 27.59 -7.57 27.94
N VAL A 214 28.38 -7.70 29.01
CA VAL A 214 28.58 -6.71 30.10
C VAL A 214 29.71 -7.24 31.02
N LEU A 215 30.54 -6.35 31.57
CA LEU A 215 31.74 -6.61 32.39
C LEU A 215 32.93 -7.35 31.72
N ARG A 216 33.82 -6.58 31.07
CA ARG A 216 35.27 -6.83 31.10
C ARG A 216 36.09 -5.53 30.86
N MET A 217 36.15 -4.66 31.86
CA MET A 217 37.19 -3.62 32.01
C MET A 217 37.35 -3.26 33.50
N ALA A 218 37.83 -4.22 34.31
CA ALA A 218 38.12 -4.00 35.73
C ALA A 218 39.12 -5.03 36.29
N GLN A 219 40.24 -5.28 35.59
CA GLN A 219 41.39 -6.02 36.14
C GLN A 219 42.59 -5.94 35.20
N GLU A 220 43.40 -4.89 35.34
CA GLU A 220 44.82 -4.90 34.98
C GLU A 220 45.52 -3.78 35.78
N THR A 221 45.88 -4.10 37.02
CA THR A 221 46.73 -3.24 37.87
C THR A 221 47.98 -4.01 38.25
N LYS A 222 49.15 -3.36 38.06
CA LYS A 222 50.51 -3.87 38.30
C LYS A 222 50.96 -4.95 37.28
N THR A 223 52.16 -4.90 36.70
CA THR A 223 53.33 -4.03 36.97
C THR A 223 54.28 -4.03 35.78
N LYS A 224 54.83 -2.86 35.42
CA LYS A 224 56.23 -2.66 34.99
C LYS A 224 56.53 -1.17 34.81
N GLU A 225 57.42 -0.66 35.65
CA GLU A 225 58.03 0.66 35.48
C GLU A 225 59.14 0.55 34.43
N ASN A 226 59.15 1.42 33.42
CA ASN A 226 60.36 2.14 33.03
C ASN A 226 60.04 3.38 32.17
N GLU A 227 60.98 4.32 32.08
CA GLU A 227 60.77 5.71 31.67
C GLU A 227 60.70 5.93 30.13
N GLN A 228 59.75 6.74 29.66
CA GLN A 228 59.99 8.07 29.04
C GLN A 228 58.66 8.71 28.56
N PRO A 229 58.52 10.06 28.59
CA PRO A 229 57.29 10.73 28.21
C PRO A 229 57.27 11.09 26.72
N ASP A 230 56.65 10.24 25.89
CA ASP A 230 56.36 10.60 24.50
C ASP A 230 54.96 11.25 24.39
N GLN A 231 54.87 12.36 23.66
CA GLN A 231 53.66 13.19 23.57
C GLN A 231 52.72 12.65 22.49
N GLN A 232 51.95 11.61 22.84
CA GLN A 232 50.80 11.20 22.01
C GLN A 232 49.52 11.80 22.56
N GLU A 233 49.11 12.92 21.95
CA GLU A 233 47.76 13.47 22.12
C GLU A 233 46.73 12.41 21.75
N GLN A 234 45.90 12.03 22.72
CA GLN A 234 44.79 11.11 22.50
C GLN A 234 43.75 11.79 21.61
N GLN A 235 43.71 11.42 20.34
CA GLN A 235 42.61 11.75 19.45
C GLN A 235 41.33 11.09 20.00
N PRO A 236 40.19 11.80 20.09
CA PRO A 236 38.92 11.19 20.50
C PRO A 236 38.52 10.06 19.55
N ASP A 237 37.94 8.99 20.10
CA ASP A 237 37.46 7.84 19.34
C ASP A 237 36.33 8.23 18.38
N GLU A 238 36.65 8.55 17.12
CA GLU A 238 35.66 9.00 16.12
C GLU A 238 34.47 8.03 15.96
N GLU A 239 34.66 6.74 16.22
CA GLU A 239 33.59 5.73 16.14
C GLU A 239 32.57 5.87 17.27
N ALA A 240 33.01 6.19 18.49
CA ALA A 240 32.13 6.43 19.63
C ALA A 240 31.29 7.70 19.43
N GLU A 241 31.92 8.78 18.93
CA GLU A 241 31.20 10.02 18.58
C GLU A 241 30.15 9.79 17.47
N LYS A 242 30.49 9.00 16.44
CA LYS A 242 29.55 8.62 15.36
C LYS A 242 28.41 7.75 15.86
N GLU A 243 28.64 6.87 16.83
CA GLU A 243 27.60 6.02 17.42
C GLU A 243 26.66 6.85 18.33
N GLU A 244 27.20 7.72 19.18
CA GLU A 244 26.38 8.63 20.01
C GLU A 244 25.56 9.60 19.14
N ALA A 245 26.16 10.16 18.08
CA ALA A 245 25.45 10.99 17.12
C ALA A 245 24.29 10.22 16.46
N GLN A 246 24.50 8.98 16.02
CA GLN A 246 23.43 8.13 15.44
C GLN A 246 22.34 7.80 16.47
N LEU A 247 22.70 7.53 17.73
CA LEU A 247 21.77 7.34 18.84
C LEU A 247 20.93 8.61 19.09
N SER A 248 21.53 9.80 19.02
CA SER A 248 20.81 11.08 19.18
C SER A 248 19.80 11.31 18.04
N VAL A 249 20.19 11.07 16.78
CA VAL A 249 19.31 11.15 15.60
C VAL A 249 18.16 10.16 15.72
N ARG A 250 18.43 8.92 16.11
CA ARG A 250 17.40 7.89 16.30
C ARG A 250 16.41 8.25 17.42
N LYS A 251 16.89 8.82 18.55
CA LYS A 251 16.03 9.33 19.62
C LYS A 251 15.16 10.49 19.14
N LYS A 252 15.71 11.39 18.32
CA LYS A 252 14.99 12.53 17.72
C LYS A 252 13.89 12.09 16.75
N ASP A 253 14.22 11.19 15.82
CA ASP A 253 13.24 10.60 14.89
C ASP A 253 12.11 9.88 15.65
N LEU A 254 12.43 9.11 16.70
CA LEU A 254 11.41 8.46 17.54
C LEU A 254 10.48 9.46 18.24
N ARG A 255 11.02 10.53 18.82
CA ARG A 255 10.24 11.60 19.47
C ARG A 255 9.31 12.30 18.48
N ASP A 256 9.81 12.60 17.30
CA ASP A 256 9.03 13.22 16.21
C ASP A 256 8.07 12.20 15.55
N GLY A 257 8.16 10.92 15.92
CA GLY A 257 7.32 9.83 15.44
C GLY A 257 7.63 9.36 14.02
N ARG A 258 8.87 9.62 13.55
CA ARG A 258 9.43 9.17 12.28
C ARG A 258 10.00 7.77 12.44
N VAL A 259 9.28 6.78 11.95
CA VAL A 259 9.53 5.34 12.22
C VAL A 259 9.52 4.47 10.96
N VAL A 260 9.26 5.08 9.80
CA VAL A 260 9.19 4.40 8.51
C VAL A 260 10.58 4.37 7.85
N ASP A 261 10.97 3.20 7.33
CA ASP A 261 12.24 2.96 6.62
C ASP A 261 12.13 3.36 5.15
N VAL A 262 11.02 2.99 4.52
CA VAL A 262 10.75 3.17 3.10
C VAL A 262 9.29 3.57 2.90
N VAL A 263 9.05 4.64 2.15
CA VAL A 263 7.72 4.93 1.59
C VAL A 263 7.75 4.68 0.09
N LEU A 264 6.81 3.88 -0.39
CA LEU A 264 6.57 3.60 -1.80
C LEU A 264 5.25 4.26 -2.21
N SER A 265 5.16 4.76 -3.43
CA SER A 265 3.92 5.23 -4.04
C SER A 265 3.82 4.75 -5.48
N ASP A 266 2.88 3.83 -5.75
CA ASP A 266 2.43 3.50 -7.11
C ASP A 266 1.04 4.11 -7.38
N MET A 267 0.64 5.14 -6.62
CA MET A 267 -0.65 5.83 -6.77
C MET A 267 -0.87 6.35 -8.20
N SER A 268 -2.13 6.61 -8.56
CA SER A 268 -2.52 7.33 -9.77
C SER A 268 -3.85 8.03 -9.56
N ALA A 269 -4.02 9.18 -10.20
CA ALA A 269 -5.22 9.99 -10.03
C ALA A 269 -6.49 9.24 -10.48
N PRO A 270 -7.56 9.21 -9.67
CA PRO A 270 -8.83 8.62 -10.06
C PRO A 270 -9.51 9.55 -11.08
N TRP A 271 -9.46 9.18 -12.36
CA TRP A 271 -10.17 9.89 -13.42
C TRP A 271 -11.53 9.26 -13.68
N GLU A 272 -12.61 10.02 -13.48
CA GLU A 272 -13.93 9.65 -14.01
C GLU A 272 -13.93 9.73 -15.54
N GLN A 273 -14.41 8.67 -16.19
CA GLN A 273 -14.60 8.65 -17.64
C GLN A 273 -15.82 9.50 -18.01
N THR A 274 -15.55 10.71 -18.53
CA THR A 274 -16.58 11.69 -18.89
C THR A 274 -17.42 11.33 -20.12
N THR A 275 -17.03 10.31 -20.90
CA THR A 275 -17.74 9.89 -22.13
C THR A 275 -17.75 8.38 -22.34
N GLY A 276 -18.89 7.84 -22.77
CA GLY A 276 -19.06 6.43 -23.16
C GLY A 276 -20.00 5.63 -22.24
N HIS A 277 -20.46 4.46 -22.70
CA HIS A 277 -21.35 3.59 -21.93
C HIS A 277 -20.58 2.83 -20.84
N TRP A 278 -21.04 2.94 -19.60
CA TRP A 278 -20.45 2.27 -18.44
C TRP A 278 -21.31 1.09 -17.97
N ILE A 279 -20.69 -0.08 -17.79
CA ILE A 279 -21.32 -1.27 -17.21
C ILE A 279 -20.93 -1.35 -15.73
N ARG A 280 -21.85 -1.00 -14.81
CA ARG A 280 -21.62 -1.02 -13.36
C ARG A 280 -21.75 -2.41 -12.72
N SER A 281 -21.19 -3.43 -13.38
CA SER A 281 -21.08 -4.79 -12.82
C SER A 281 -19.93 -4.88 -11.80
N VAL A 282 -20.13 -5.66 -10.74
CA VAL A 282 -19.11 -5.92 -9.69
C VAL A 282 -17.84 -6.61 -10.23
N SER A 283 -17.92 -7.16 -11.44
CA SER A 283 -16.81 -7.76 -12.21
C SER A 283 -16.04 -6.76 -13.08
N ASN A 284 -16.37 -5.46 -13.06
CA ASN A 284 -15.77 -4.49 -13.98
C ASN A 284 -14.30 -4.19 -13.60
N PRO A 285 -13.31 -4.53 -14.47
CA PRO A 285 -11.90 -4.23 -14.20
C PRO A 285 -11.59 -2.74 -14.15
N TYR A 286 -12.48 -1.86 -14.64
CA TYR A 286 -12.29 -0.40 -14.62
C TYR A 286 -12.04 0.17 -13.22
N PHE A 287 -12.67 -0.37 -12.17
CA PHE A 287 -12.41 0.01 -10.77
C PHE A 287 -11.17 -0.64 -10.15
N ARG A 288 -10.48 -1.50 -10.92
CA ARG A 288 -9.26 -2.23 -10.50
C ARG A 288 -8.07 -1.92 -11.43
N MET A 289 -8.18 -0.88 -12.24
CA MET A 289 -7.16 -0.49 -13.20
C MET A 289 -6.71 0.94 -12.95
N MET A 290 -5.40 1.18 -13.07
CA MET A 290 -4.87 2.51 -13.36
C MET A 290 -5.45 2.98 -14.69
N ASN A 291 -6.43 3.88 -14.62
CA ASN A 291 -7.01 4.54 -15.77
C ASN A 291 -6.31 5.91 -15.90
N THR A 292 -5.56 6.12 -16.97
CA THR A 292 -5.14 7.47 -17.38
C THR A 292 -6.33 8.19 -18.00
N SER A 293 -6.46 9.50 -17.79
CA SER A 293 -7.44 10.35 -18.50
C SER A 293 -7.22 10.35 -20.02
N GLY A 294 -6.00 10.06 -20.46
CA GLY A 294 -5.59 10.12 -21.87
C GLY A 294 -5.10 11.50 -22.29
N THR A 295 -5.23 12.50 -21.41
CA THR A 295 -4.69 13.84 -21.61
C THR A 295 -3.41 13.97 -20.78
N ALA A 296 -2.26 13.97 -21.45
CA ALA A 296 -0.95 13.94 -20.79
C ALA A 296 -0.74 15.06 -19.75
N PHE A 297 -1.29 16.26 -19.98
CA PHE A 297 -1.25 17.36 -19.02
C PHE A 297 -2.02 17.04 -17.72
N ARG A 298 -3.24 16.52 -17.84
CA ARG A 298 -4.05 16.12 -16.67
C ARG A 298 -3.39 14.98 -15.92
N ASP A 299 -2.96 13.94 -16.64
CA ASP A 299 -2.28 12.77 -16.07
C ASP A 299 -0.99 13.15 -15.34
N HIS A 300 -0.24 14.14 -15.86
CA HIS A 300 0.92 14.72 -15.18
C HIS A 300 0.51 15.44 -13.88
N ALA A 301 -0.33 16.47 -13.96
CA ALA A 301 -0.73 17.29 -12.81
C ALA A 301 -1.29 16.44 -11.66
N GLY A 302 -2.29 15.59 -11.95
CA GLY A 302 -2.87 14.70 -10.94
C GLY A 302 -1.90 13.65 -10.38
N SER A 303 -0.79 13.34 -11.08
CA SER A 303 0.29 12.50 -10.52
C SER A 303 1.27 13.30 -9.67
N MET A 304 1.44 14.60 -9.94
CA MET A 304 2.25 15.50 -9.11
C MET A 304 1.54 15.80 -7.79
N ASP A 305 0.22 16.02 -7.78
CA ASP A 305 -0.56 16.16 -6.55
C ASP A 305 -0.38 14.96 -5.59
N LEU A 306 -0.44 13.75 -6.15
CA LEU A 306 -0.22 12.51 -5.39
C LEU A 306 1.24 12.34 -4.93
N CYS A 307 2.21 12.78 -5.74
CA CYS A 307 3.62 12.83 -5.35
C CYS A 307 3.87 13.87 -4.24
N ASN A 308 3.18 15.01 -4.28
CA ASN A 308 3.23 16.07 -3.28
C ASN A 308 2.71 15.55 -1.93
N ALA A 309 1.50 14.99 -1.91
CA ALA A 309 0.91 14.40 -0.71
C ALA A 309 1.78 13.25 -0.12
N ALA A 310 2.35 12.40 -0.99
CA ALA A 310 3.28 11.36 -0.56
C ALA A 310 4.58 11.94 0.04
N LEU A 311 5.11 13.02 -0.51
CA LEU A 311 6.30 13.71 0.02
C LEU A 311 6.01 14.37 1.38
N THR A 312 4.84 15.00 1.56
CA THR A 312 4.40 15.54 2.85
C THR A 312 4.31 14.44 3.91
N PHE A 313 3.70 13.30 3.59
CA PHE A 313 3.67 12.14 4.48
C PHE A 313 5.07 11.57 4.77
N CYS A 314 5.99 11.58 3.80
CA CYS A 314 7.38 11.21 4.04
C CYS A 314 8.06 12.17 5.03
N TYR A 315 7.84 13.48 4.90
CA TYR A 315 8.39 14.46 5.82
C TYR A 315 7.98 14.18 7.27
N ASP A 316 6.73 13.76 7.50
CA ASP A 316 6.18 13.44 8.82
C ASP A 316 6.59 12.08 9.39
N THR A 317 6.87 11.07 8.55
CA THR A 317 6.95 9.66 8.99
C THR A 317 8.23 8.92 8.65
N LEU A 318 8.95 9.35 7.62
CA LEU A 318 10.19 8.71 7.17
C LEU A 318 11.33 9.16 8.08
N ARG A 319 12.02 8.21 8.72
CA ARG A 319 13.17 8.56 9.57
C ARG A 319 14.39 9.02 8.74
N THR A 320 15.38 9.57 9.43
CA THR A 320 16.69 9.89 8.87
C THR A 320 17.34 8.64 8.27
N GLY A 321 18.00 8.81 7.12
CA GLY A 321 18.54 7.71 6.32
C GLY A 321 17.49 6.88 5.58
N GLY A 322 16.19 7.11 5.77
CA GLY A 322 15.11 6.42 5.05
C GLY A 322 15.04 6.74 3.56
N HIS A 323 14.26 5.96 2.82
CA HIS A 323 14.12 6.05 1.37
C HIS A 323 12.67 6.38 0.95
N PHE A 324 12.51 7.12 -0.15
CA PHE A 324 11.21 7.41 -0.75
C PHE A 324 11.25 7.07 -2.24
N MET A 325 10.20 6.42 -2.74
CA MET A 325 10.03 6.13 -4.15
C MET A 325 8.60 6.42 -4.59
N CYS A 326 8.40 7.18 -5.67
CA CYS A 326 7.08 7.45 -6.22
C CYS A 326 7.02 7.35 -7.75
N LYS A 327 5.91 6.83 -8.26
CA LYS A 327 5.52 6.93 -9.67
C LYS A 327 5.00 8.33 -9.98
N PHE A 328 5.37 8.85 -11.14
CA PHE A 328 4.77 10.03 -11.74
C PHE A 328 4.62 9.85 -13.25
N TYR A 329 3.79 10.68 -13.89
CA TYR A 329 3.77 10.83 -15.35
C TYR A 329 4.61 12.05 -15.74
N GLN A 330 5.50 11.89 -16.72
CA GLN A 330 6.44 12.95 -17.12
C GLN A 330 5.75 14.19 -17.70
N GLY A 331 6.16 15.37 -17.25
CA GLY A 331 5.70 16.67 -17.73
C GLY A 331 6.59 17.84 -17.26
N SER A 332 6.00 19.03 -17.17
CA SER A 332 6.69 20.31 -16.87
C SER A 332 7.21 20.42 -15.43
N GLU A 333 6.47 19.89 -14.46
CA GLU A 333 6.76 20.06 -13.03
C GLU A 333 7.79 19.05 -12.49
N ASP A 334 8.18 18.05 -13.31
CA ASP A 334 9.21 17.04 -13.01
C ASP A 334 10.43 17.65 -12.30
N LYS A 335 10.92 18.78 -12.83
CA LYS A 335 12.16 19.42 -12.34
C LYS A 335 11.96 20.15 -11.02
N ALA A 336 10.80 20.79 -10.83
CA ALA A 336 10.46 21.43 -9.57
C ALA A 336 10.37 20.39 -8.44
N PHE A 337 9.66 19.28 -8.70
CA PHE A 337 9.55 18.17 -7.76
C PHE A 337 10.91 17.53 -7.43
N GLU A 338 11.74 17.24 -8.45
CA GLU A 338 13.11 16.72 -8.28
C GLU A 338 13.97 17.63 -7.39
N ASN A 339 13.87 18.95 -7.57
CA ASN A 339 14.60 19.93 -6.76
C ASN A 339 14.13 19.93 -5.30
N ARG A 340 12.83 19.78 -5.03
CA ARG A 340 12.33 19.64 -3.65
C ARG A 340 12.79 18.34 -2.99
N LEU A 341 12.81 17.22 -3.73
CA LEU A 341 13.39 15.97 -3.24
C LEU A 341 14.87 16.14 -2.86
N LYS A 342 15.67 16.85 -3.67
CA LYS A 342 17.11 17.07 -3.39
C LYS A 342 17.38 17.89 -2.14
N LYS A 343 16.41 18.71 -1.68
CA LYS A 343 16.50 19.42 -0.40
C LYS A 343 16.39 18.43 0.77
N LEU A 344 15.47 17.45 0.70
CA LEU A 344 15.20 16.48 1.78
C LEU A 344 16.08 15.22 1.76
N PHE A 345 16.60 14.82 0.60
CA PHE A 345 17.36 13.56 0.40
C PHE A 345 18.78 13.81 -0.13
N ASP A 346 19.71 12.89 0.16
CA ASP A 346 21.10 12.95 -0.34
C ASP A 346 21.19 12.74 -1.85
N LYS A 347 20.49 11.71 -2.36
CA LYS A 347 20.54 11.31 -3.77
C LYS A 347 19.13 11.17 -4.29
N VAL A 348 18.89 11.69 -5.49
CA VAL A 348 17.59 11.61 -6.17
C VAL A 348 17.85 11.17 -7.60
N HIS A 349 17.23 10.05 -7.98
CA HIS A 349 17.32 9.46 -9.30
C HIS A 349 15.95 9.48 -9.98
N LYS A 350 15.92 9.79 -11.28
CA LYS A 350 14.74 9.68 -12.14
C LYS A 350 14.94 8.47 -13.04
N GLU A 351 14.11 7.45 -12.88
CA GLU A 351 14.29 6.14 -13.47
C GLU A 351 13.07 5.75 -14.33
N LYS A 352 13.31 4.99 -15.40
CA LYS A 352 12.26 4.31 -16.15
C LYS A 352 12.65 2.83 -16.31
N PRO A 353 12.11 1.94 -15.47
CA PRO A 353 12.41 0.51 -15.53
C PRO A 353 12.13 -0.10 -16.92
N GLU A 354 12.94 -1.05 -17.37
CA GLU A 354 12.72 -1.86 -18.58
C GLU A 354 11.38 -2.61 -18.53
N SER A 355 11.00 -3.01 -17.31
CA SER A 355 9.70 -3.56 -16.97
C SER A 355 8.54 -2.55 -16.99
N SER A 356 8.78 -1.29 -17.39
CA SER A 356 7.75 -0.29 -17.72
C SER A 356 7.45 -0.26 -19.21
N ARG A 357 6.23 0.13 -19.61
CA ARG A 357 5.88 0.08 -21.04
C ARG A 357 6.48 1.26 -21.79
N LYS A 358 7.09 1.02 -22.96
CA LYS A 358 7.66 2.06 -23.84
C LYS A 358 6.61 3.14 -24.20
N GLU A 359 5.37 2.71 -24.44
CA GLU A 359 4.20 3.56 -24.73
C GLU A 359 3.69 4.40 -23.53
N SER A 360 4.07 4.07 -22.30
CA SER A 360 3.68 4.82 -21.11
C SER A 360 4.63 5.98 -20.85
N LYS A 361 4.11 7.13 -20.42
CA LYS A 361 4.90 8.26 -19.90
C LYS A 361 5.24 8.13 -18.41
N GLU A 362 4.99 6.95 -17.82
CA GLU A 362 5.39 6.66 -16.44
C GLU A 362 6.91 6.70 -16.25
N ALA A 363 7.32 7.25 -15.13
CA ALA A 363 8.67 7.20 -14.59
C ALA A 363 8.60 7.19 -13.06
N TYR A 364 9.74 6.94 -12.41
CA TYR A 364 9.85 6.81 -10.96
C TYR A 364 10.93 7.73 -10.44
N PHE A 365 10.63 8.49 -9.39
CA PHE A 365 11.66 9.11 -8.56
C PHE A 365 12.08 8.12 -7.48
N VAL A 366 13.40 7.96 -7.29
CA VAL A 366 14.01 7.19 -6.21
C VAL A 366 14.87 8.15 -5.41
N ALA A 367 14.40 8.53 -4.22
CA ALA A 367 15.06 9.44 -3.30
C ALA A 367 15.67 8.64 -2.13
N LEU A 368 16.99 8.72 -1.97
CA LEU A 368 17.75 7.87 -1.06
C LEU A 368 18.38 8.68 0.06
N ARG A 369 18.29 8.14 1.28
CA ARG A 369 18.78 8.70 2.54
C ARG A 369 18.22 10.10 2.80
N ARG A 370 17.10 10.14 3.53
CA ARG A 370 16.57 11.37 4.11
C ARG A 370 17.64 12.02 5.00
N LYS A 371 17.92 13.30 4.77
CA LYS A 371 18.83 14.11 5.59
C LYS A 371 18.23 14.35 6.98
N PRO A 372 19.06 14.45 8.04
CA PRO A 372 18.61 14.93 9.33
C PRO A 372 18.19 16.40 9.23
N ASP A 373 17.28 16.81 10.13
CA ASP A 373 17.08 18.21 10.54
C ASP A 373 16.81 19.24 9.44
N ILE A 374 16.23 18.81 8.32
CA ILE A 374 15.78 19.70 7.25
C ILE A 374 14.48 20.44 7.67
N PRO A 375 14.47 21.79 7.67
CA PRO A 375 13.25 22.58 7.93
C PRO A 375 12.14 22.32 6.90
N ARG A 376 10.88 22.54 7.30
CA ARG A 376 9.71 22.22 6.46
C ARG A 376 9.58 23.20 5.30
N GLU A 377 9.68 24.49 5.62
CA GLU A 377 9.62 25.64 4.73
C GLU A 377 10.65 25.58 3.59
N LEU A 378 11.80 24.93 3.81
CA LEU A 378 12.77 24.68 2.75
C LEU A 378 12.17 23.74 1.68
N VAL A 379 11.50 22.67 2.10
CA VAL A 379 10.95 21.63 1.22
C VAL A 379 9.60 22.04 0.62
N PHE A 380 8.76 22.73 1.39
CA PHE A 380 7.40 23.16 1.06
C PHE A 380 7.27 24.69 1.19
N PRO A 381 7.88 25.48 0.29
CA PRO A 381 7.79 26.95 0.36
C PRO A 381 6.38 27.47 0.09
N ASP A 382 5.64 26.74 -0.74
CA ASP A 382 4.32 27.16 -1.25
C ASP A 382 3.24 27.13 -0.13
N GLU A 383 3.38 26.23 0.85
CA GLU A 383 2.49 26.13 2.03
C GLU A 383 2.56 27.39 2.92
N TYR A 384 3.64 28.18 2.85
CA TYR A 384 3.89 29.33 3.71
C TYR A 384 3.32 30.67 3.17
N ILE A 385 2.88 30.68 1.91
CA ILE A 385 2.38 31.91 1.25
C ILE A 385 0.90 32.13 1.58
N GLU A 386 0.08 31.06 1.61
CA GLU A 386 -1.36 31.16 1.87
C GLU A 386 -1.69 31.71 3.27
N GLU A 387 -0.84 31.48 4.29
CA GLU A 387 -1.04 32.01 5.65
C GLU A 387 -0.71 33.51 5.78
N ASN A 388 -0.02 34.14 4.82
CA ASN A 388 0.52 35.50 4.94
C ASN A 388 -0.09 36.53 3.97
N GLU A 389 -0.91 36.12 2.98
CA GLU A 389 -1.52 37.04 2.00
C GLU A 389 -2.97 37.46 2.30
N PHE A 390 -3.56 37.01 3.41
CA PHE A 390 -4.86 37.48 3.90
C PHE A 390 -4.73 38.22 5.25
N PRO A 391 -4.29 39.48 5.27
CA PRO A 391 -4.58 40.37 6.40
C PRO A 391 -6.11 40.58 6.51
N GLU A 392 -6.63 40.58 7.75
CA GLU A 392 -8.05 40.71 8.10
C GLU A 392 -8.73 42.01 7.60
#